data_AF-A0A2D5YXP1-F1
#
_entry.id   AF-A0A2D5YXP1-F1
#
_cell.length_a   1.000
_cell.length_b   1.000
_cell.length_c   1.000
_cell.angle_alpha   90.00
_cell.angle_beta   90.00
_cell.angle_gamma   90.00
#
_symmetry.space_group_name_H-M   'P 1'
#
loop_
_entity.id
_entity.type
_entity.pdbx_description
1 polymer ?
#
loop_
_entity_poly.entity_id
_entity_poly.type
_entity_poly.pdbx_seq_one_letter_code
_entity_poly.pdbx_strand_id
1 'polypeptide(L)'
;MESRGVIESNGSGQDMDPITKIKQSELDRDPSARFWALIDYLVAHPNARSASDLRVFWHMWKYQAEVFNGGHLQYFHNVGVDHVQLIIETLDAMGAREFTSILRRCWEKAKQEPVRRVRSLEEYSELAGEGTFDNEDEAYYALSPELPDLMEEYYASHVADWVGVRA
;
A
#
# COMPACT_ATOMS: atom_id res chain seq x y z
N MET A 1 29.49 1.56 8.80
CA MET A 1 29.41 0.26 8.11
C MET A 1 28.66 -0.65 9.05
N GLU A 2 27.34 -0.57 9.05
CA GLU A 2 26.49 -1.27 10.02
C GLU A 2 25.53 -2.22 9.30
N SER A 3 25.63 -3.47 9.75
CA SER A 3 24.88 -4.69 9.51
C SER A 3 23.63 -4.61 8.63
N ARG A 4 23.69 -5.30 7.48
CA ARG A 4 22.49 -5.76 6.75
C ARG A 4 21.96 -7.02 7.43
N GLY A 5 20.88 -6.88 8.18
CA GLY A 5 20.01 -8.02 8.52
C GLY A 5 19.22 -8.39 7.27
N VAL A 6 19.81 -9.23 6.41
CA VAL A 6 19.09 -9.90 5.33
C VAL A 6 18.32 -11.03 5.97
N ILE A 7 16.98 -10.96 5.94
CA ILE A 7 16.15 -12.13 6.17
C ILE A 7 16.31 -12.98 4.92
N GLU A 8 17.19 -13.99 4.99
CA GLU A 8 17.32 -14.98 3.95
C GLU A 8 16.03 -15.80 3.88
N SER A 9 15.37 -15.81 2.72
CA SER A 9 14.24 -16.69 2.47
C SER A 9 14.75 -18.13 2.35
N ASN A 10 14.80 -18.82 3.49
CA ASN A 10 15.05 -20.25 3.51
C ASN A 10 13.83 -20.98 2.97
N GLY A 11 13.94 -21.44 1.73
CA GLY A 11 13.10 -22.47 1.15
C GLY A 11 13.26 -23.78 1.91
N SER A 12 12.57 -23.90 3.03
CA SER A 12 12.29 -25.16 3.74
C SER A 12 11.09 -24.89 4.65
N GLY A 13 10.05 -25.71 4.57
CA GLY A 13 8.82 -25.58 5.35
C GLY A 13 9.01 -25.74 6.85
N GLN A 14 9.73 -24.81 7.48
CA GLN A 14 9.66 -24.52 8.89
C GLN A 14 8.49 -23.57 9.09
N ASP A 15 7.55 -23.94 9.97
CA ASP A 15 6.55 -23.02 10.51
C ASP A 15 7.29 -21.78 11.02
N MET A 16 7.18 -20.67 10.30
CA MET A 16 7.69 -19.41 10.80
C MET A 16 6.80 -18.97 11.96
N ASP A 17 7.42 -18.63 13.09
CA ASP A 17 6.69 -17.95 14.16
C ASP A 17 6.10 -16.65 13.60
N PRO A 18 4.80 -16.39 13.82
CA PRO A 18 4.16 -15.20 13.28
C PRO A 18 4.78 -13.94 13.90
N ILE A 19 5.00 -12.92 13.08
CA ILE A 19 5.64 -11.65 13.48
C ILE A 19 4.77 -10.84 14.45
N THR A 20 3.47 -11.11 14.49
CA THR A 20 2.52 -10.56 15.47
C THR A 20 1.34 -11.51 15.67
N LYS A 21 0.53 -11.28 16.72
CA LYS A 21 -0.62 -12.12 17.08
C LYS A 21 -1.82 -11.29 17.50
N ILE A 22 -3.00 -11.66 17.02
CA ILE A 22 -4.31 -11.08 17.43
C ILE A 22 -5.17 -12.12 18.16
N LYS A 23 -6.16 -11.68 18.94
CA LYS A 23 -7.16 -12.60 19.53
C LYS A 23 -8.20 -13.04 18.51
N GLN A 24 -8.72 -14.25 18.66
CA GLN A 24 -9.85 -14.73 17.85
C GLN A 24 -11.05 -13.79 17.94
N SER A 25 -11.35 -13.26 19.13
CA SER A 25 -12.44 -12.30 19.33
C SER A 25 -12.27 -10.99 18.55
N GLU A 26 -11.04 -10.60 18.22
CA GLU A 26 -10.79 -9.40 17.39
C GLU A 26 -11.12 -9.70 15.92
N LEU A 27 -10.72 -10.88 15.43
CA LEU A 27 -11.01 -11.34 14.08
C LEU A 27 -12.50 -11.62 13.85
N ASP A 28 -13.19 -12.18 14.85
CA ASP A 28 -14.64 -12.44 14.80
C ASP A 28 -15.45 -11.14 14.69
N ARG A 29 -14.92 -10.04 15.26
CA ARG A 29 -15.54 -8.71 15.22
C ARG A 29 -15.20 -7.95 13.95
N ASP A 30 -14.00 -8.12 13.44
CA ASP A 30 -13.46 -7.38 12.30
C ASP A 30 -12.54 -8.29 11.46
N PRO A 31 -12.98 -8.77 10.29
CA PRO A 31 -12.17 -9.59 9.38
C PRO A 31 -10.84 -8.93 8.98
N SER A 32 -10.79 -7.60 8.96
CA SER A 32 -9.59 -6.81 8.64
C SER A 32 -8.59 -6.73 9.81
N ALA A 33 -8.88 -7.28 10.99
CA ALA A 33 -8.01 -7.20 12.16
C ALA A 33 -6.59 -7.74 11.91
N ARG A 34 -6.44 -8.78 11.07
CA ARG A 34 -5.12 -9.30 10.68
C ARG A 34 -4.32 -8.29 9.87
N PHE A 35 -4.97 -7.64 8.91
CA PHE A 35 -4.34 -6.61 8.10
C PHE A 35 -3.90 -5.42 8.96
N TRP A 36 -4.76 -4.93 9.85
CA TRP A 36 -4.39 -3.85 10.76
C TRP A 36 -3.23 -4.21 11.67
N ALA A 37 -3.20 -5.43 12.23
CA ALA A 37 -2.06 -5.88 13.03
C ALA A 37 -0.75 -5.93 12.23
N LEU A 38 -0.80 -6.30 10.94
CA LEU A 38 0.35 -6.25 10.05
C LEU A 38 0.81 -4.82 9.79
N ILE A 39 -0.12 -3.90 9.52
CA ILE A 39 0.21 -2.48 9.30
C ILE A 39 0.81 -1.86 10.57
N ASP A 40 0.22 -2.12 11.75
CA ASP A 40 0.76 -1.66 13.03
C ASP A 40 2.18 -2.18 13.27
N TYR A 41 2.42 -3.45 12.97
CA TYR A 41 3.77 -4.02 13.01
C TYR A 41 4.72 -3.28 12.08
N LEU A 42 4.33 -3.05 10.82
CA LEU A 42 5.15 -2.34 9.84
C LEU A 42 5.40 -0.88 10.22
N VAL A 43 4.43 -0.22 10.84
CA VAL A 43 4.58 1.13 11.40
C VAL A 43 5.64 1.10 12.51
N ALA A 44 5.56 0.15 13.44
CA ALA A 44 6.51 0.03 14.55
C ALA A 44 7.92 -0.44 14.13
N HIS A 45 8.06 -1.12 12.99
CA HIS A 45 9.32 -1.72 12.53
C HIS A 45 9.72 -1.24 11.12
N PRO A 46 10.29 -0.03 10.97
CA PRO A 46 10.64 0.53 9.65
C PRO A 46 11.53 -0.36 8.79
N ASN A 47 12.44 -1.13 9.41
CA ASN A 47 13.31 -2.08 8.70
C ASN A 47 12.54 -3.25 8.07
N ALA A 48 11.36 -3.60 8.60
CA ALA A 48 10.51 -4.64 8.01
C ALA A 48 9.82 -4.16 6.72
N ARG A 49 9.64 -2.84 6.54
CA ARG A 49 9.03 -2.26 5.33
C ARG A 49 9.89 -2.44 4.08
N SER A 50 11.21 -2.60 4.26
CA SER A 50 12.15 -2.84 3.17
C SER A 50 12.46 -4.33 2.94
N ALA A 51 12.02 -5.21 3.85
CA ALA A 51 12.10 -6.66 3.67
C ALA A 51 11.12 -7.11 2.57
N SER A 52 11.55 -8.05 1.72
CA SER A 52 10.95 -8.31 0.40
C SER A 52 9.44 -8.56 0.45
N ASP A 53 8.99 -9.44 1.35
CA ASP A 53 7.65 -10.02 1.27
C ASP A 53 6.61 -9.14 1.95
N LEU A 54 7.03 -8.28 2.89
CA LEU A 54 6.13 -7.37 3.60
C LEU A 54 6.01 -6.00 2.94
N ARG A 55 7.00 -5.66 2.10
CA ARG A 55 7.06 -4.37 1.39
C ARG A 55 5.81 -4.11 0.55
N VAL A 56 5.22 -5.15 -0.03
CA VAL A 56 4.00 -5.04 -0.84
C VAL A 56 2.82 -4.47 -0.04
N PHE A 57 2.57 -5.01 1.16
CA PHE A 57 1.49 -4.56 2.03
C PHE A 57 1.68 -3.10 2.45
N TRP A 58 2.93 -2.73 2.77
CA TRP A 58 3.27 -1.35 3.14
C TRP A 58 2.96 -0.36 2.03
N HIS A 59 3.43 -0.60 0.80
CA HIS A 59 3.23 0.34 -0.30
C HIS A 59 1.81 0.34 -0.84
N MET A 60 1.11 -0.79 -0.83
CA MET A 60 -0.32 -0.84 -1.16
C MET A 60 -1.15 -0.04 -0.17
N TRP A 61 -0.96 -0.25 1.15
CA TRP A 61 -1.62 0.54 2.18
C TRP A 61 -1.31 2.03 2.02
N LYS A 62 -0.03 2.37 1.79
CA LYS A 62 0.36 3.77 1.63
C LYS A 62 -0.26 4.39 0.39
N TYR A 63 -0.30 3.69 -0.74
CA TYR A 63 -0.97 4.16 -1.96
C TYR A 63 -2.44 4.44 -1.71
N GLN A 64 -3.17 3.47 -1.17
CA GLN A 64 -4.60 3.62 -0.86
C GLN A 64 -4.83 4.79 0.10
N ALA A 65 -4.04 4.91 1.17
CA ALA A 65 -4.21 5.95 2.17
C ALA A 65 -3.94 7.37 1.62
N GLU A 66 -2.93 7.54 0.77
CA GLU A 66 -2.64 8.85 0.18
C GLU A 66 -3.70 9.25 -0.85
N VAL A 67 -4.11 8.32 -1.73
CA VAL A 67 -5.17 8.60 -2.71
C VAL A 67 -6.47 8.94 -2.02
N PHE A 68 -6.85 8.19 -0.98
CA PHE A 68 -8.10 8.46 -0.25
C PHE A 68 -8.09 9.79 0.51
N ASN A 69 -6.91 10.26 0.93
CA ASN A 69 -6.78 11.52 1.65
C ASN A 69 -6.72 12.77 0.74
N GLY A 70 -6.12 12.66 -0.45
CA GLY A 70 -5.91 13.83 -1.32
C GLY A 70 -5.61 13.51 -2.78
N GLY A 71 -6.08 12.35 -3.25
CA GLY A 71 -5.95 11.92 -4.64
C GLY A 71 -4.54 11.49 -5.04
N HIS A 72 -4.37 11.19 -6.32
CA HIS A 72 -3.08 10.81 -6.88
C HIS A 72 -2.04 11.93 -6.75
N LEU A 73 -2.47 13.20 -6.74
CA LEU A 73 -1.57 14.33 -6.46
C LEU A 73 -0.88 14.15 -5.11
N GLN A 74 -1.64 13.89 -4.06
CA GLN A 74 -1.08 13.70 -2.72
C GLN A 74 -0.13 12.50 -2.68
N TYR A 75 -0.48 11.40 -3.34
CA TYR A 75 0.38 10.22 -3.44
C TYR A 75 1.74 10.55 -4.06
N PHE A 76 1.78 11.15 -5.25
CA PHE A 76 3.05 11.48 -5.91
C PHE A 76 3.80 12.59 -5.17
N HIS A 77 3.08 13.56 -4.59
CA HIS A 77 3.68 14.59 -3.76
C HIS A 77 4.35 14.01 -2.52
N ASN A 78 3.75 13.05 -1.82
CA ASN A 78 4.25 12.53 -0.56
C ASN A 78 5.25 11.38 -0.76
N VAL A 79 4.88 10.41 -1.61
CA VAL A 79 5.59 9.13 -1.79
C VAL A 79 6.55 9.17 -2.97
N GLY A 80 6.20 9.84 -4.06
CA GLY A 80 6.99 9.84 -5.31
C GLY A 80 6.70 8.64 -6.21
N VAL A 81 7.62 8.31 -7.11
CA VAL A 81 7.41 7.30 -8.19
C VAL A 81 8.11 5.96 -7.96
N ASP A 82 8.98 5.86 -6.96
CA ASP A 82 9.94 4.74 -6.80
C ASP A 82 9.27 3.37 -6.63
N HIS A 83 8.04 3.35 -6.12
CA HIS A 83 7.31 2.12 -5.79
C HIS A 83 6.11 1.86 -6.70
N VAL A 84 5.89 2.69 -7.71
CA VAL A 84 4.70 2.58 -8.58
C VAL A 84 4.67 1.25 -9.33
N GLN A 85 5.82 0.79 -9.83
CA GLN A 85 5.92 -0.49 -10.53
C GLN A 85 5.52 -1.67 -9.63
N LEU A 86 5.96 -1.66 -8.37
CA LEU A 86 5.58 -2.68 -7.38
C LEU A 86 4.07 -2.67 -7.10
N ILE A 87 3.49 -1.48 -6.94
CA ILE A 87 2.05 -1.32 -6.70
C ILE A 87 1.25 -1.83 -7.90
N ILE A 88 1.68 -1.49 -9.11
CA ILE A 88 1.09 -1.99 -10.37
C ILE A 88 1.12 -3.53 -10.43
N GLU A 89 2.27 -4.15 -10.16
CA GLU A 89 2.40 -5.61 -10.18
C GLU A 89 1.49 -6.27 -9.14
N THR A 90 1.30 -5.61 -8.00
CA THR A 90 0.42 -6.09 -6.93
C THR A 90 -1.05 -5.96 -7.33
N LEU A 91 -1.45 -4.81 -7.87
CA LEU A 91 -2.81 -4.61 -8.39
C LEU A 91 -3.13 -5.61 -9.51
N ASP A 92 -2.17 -5.89 -10.40
CA ASP A 92 -2.30 -6.92 -11.43
C ASP A 92 -2.49 -8.32 -10.81
N ALA A 93 -1.73 -8.67 -9.76
CA ALA A 93 -1.87 -9.93 -9.03
C ALA A 93 -3.22 -10.06 -8.30
N MET A 94 -3.79 -8.95 -7.84
CA MET A 94 -5.13 -8.87 -7.25
C MET A 94 -6.25 -8.95 -8.29
N GLY A 95 -5.94 -8.90 -9.59
CA GLY A 95 -6.95 -8.79 -10.65
C GLY A 95 -7.57 -7.38 -10.78
N ALA A 96 -7.00 -6.38 -10.11
CA ALA A 96 -7.46 -4.99 -10.06
C ALA A 96 -7.05 -4.20 -11.32
N ARG A 97 -7.49 -4.67 -12.50
CA ARG A 97 -7.03 -4.16 -13.81
C ARG A 97 -7.38 -2.69 -14.05
N GLU A 98 -8.53 -2.24 -13.60
CA GLU A 98 -8.98 -0.86 -13.78
C GLU A 98 -8.16 0.11 -12.93
N PHE A 99 -7.94 -0.22 -11.65
CA PHE A 99 -7.00 0.49 -10.77
C PHE A 99 -5.60 0.54 -11.36
N THR A 100 -5.11 -0.58 -11.90
CA THR A 100 -3.81 -0.64 -12.58
C THR A 100 -3.74 0.32 -13.77
N SER A 101 -4.79 0.35 -14.60
CA SER A 101 -4.87 1.25 -15.76
C SER A 101 -4.83 2.72 -15.34
N ILE A 102 -5.55 3.08 -14.29
CA ILE A 102 -5.56 4.43 -13.71
C ILE A 102 -4.17 4.81 -13.23
N LEU A 103 -3.55 3.99 -12.36
CA LEU A 103 -2.24 4.28 -11.79
C LEU A 103 -1.16 4.40 -12.87
N ARG A 104 -1.21 3.57 -13.93
CA ARG A 104 -0.30 3.70 -15.08
C ARG A 104 -0.43 5.06 -15.77
N ARG A 105 -1.66 5.56 -15.99
CA ARG A 105 -1.86 6.90 -16.59
C ARG A 105 -1.31 8.01 -15.69
N CYS A 106 -1.60 7.95 -14.39
CA CYS A 106 -1.05 8.93 -13.44
C CYS A 106 0.49 8.88 -13.40
N TRP A 107 1.08 7.69 -13.48
CA TRP A 107 2.53 7.52 -13.50
C TRP A 107 3.16 8.10 -14.76
N GLU A 108 2.55 7.90 -15.94
CA GLU A 108 3.03 8.54 -17.17
C GLU A 108 3.01 10.06 -17.07
N LYS A 109 1.93 10.64 -16.54
CA LYS A 109 1.85 12.09 -16.27
C LYS A 109 2.97 12.54 -15.32
N ALA A 110 3.15 11.85 -14.19
CA ALA A 110 4.18 12.17 -13.20
C ALA A 110 5.62 11.99 -13.72
N LYS A 111 5.85 11.15 -14.74
CA LYS A 111 7.16 11.05 -15.40
C LYS A 111 7.44 12.20 -16.36
N GLN A 112 6.41 12.67 -17.07
CA GLN A 112 6.53 13.80 -18.00
C GLN A 112 6.68 15.12 -17.23
N GLU A 113 5.89 15.27 -16.17
CA GLU A 113 5.89 16.43 -15.29
C GLU A 113 5.93 15.96 -13.83
N PRO A 114 7.15 15.81 -13.26
CA PRO A 114 7.30 15.39 -11.88
C PRO A 114 6.60 16.34 -10.91
N VAL A 115 5.79 15.77 -10.02
CA VAL A 115 5.09 16.52 -8.97
C VAL A 115 6.12 17.21 -8.07
N ARG A 116 6.11 18.55 -8.08
CA ARG A 116 7.04 19.37 -7.29
C ARG A 116 6.77 19.20 -5.81
N ARG A 117 7.84 19.14 -4.99
CA ARG A 117 7.72 19.23 -3.53
C ARG A 117 7.46 20.69 -3.15
N VAL A 118 6.43 20.92 -2.36
CA VAL A 118 6.05 22.25 -1.86
C VAL A 118 6.42 22.41 -0.38
N ARG A 119 6.51 23.66 0.09
CA ARG A 119 6.98 24.00 1.45
C ARG A 119 5.88 24.55 2.36
N SER A 120 4.70 24.82 1.83
CA SER A 120 3.57 25.32 2.60
C SER A 120 2.24 24.72 2.12
N LEU A 121 1.20 24.87 2.95
CA LEU A 121 -0.16 24.44 2.60
C LEU A 121 -0.75 25.29 1.48
N GLU A 122 -0.39 26.56 1.41
CA GLU A 122 -0.80 27.47 0.34
C GLU A 122 -0.24 27.02 -1.00
N GLU A 123 1.07 26.73 -1.08
CA GLU A 123 1.69 26.19 -2.29
C GLU A 123 1.07 24.85 -2.70
N TYR A 124 0.71 24.00 -1.73
CA TYR A 124 0.02 22.75 -2.00
C TYR A 124 -1.39 22.97 -2.54
N SER A 125 -2.13 23.93 -1.97
CA SER A 125 -3.48 24.30 -2.41
C SER A 125 -3.47 24.85 -3.84
N GLU A 126 -2.46 25.64 -4.20
CA GLU A 126 -2.26 26.11 -5.57
C GLU A 126 -2.00 24.95 -6.52
N LEU A 127 -1.08 24.04 -6.16
CA LEU A 127 -0.76 22.85 -6.93
C LEU A 127 -1.98 21.93 -7.10
N ALA A 128 -2.79 21.75 -6.05
CA ALA A 128 -4.04 20.99 -6.12
C ALA A 128 -5.07 21.65 -7.04
N GLY A 129 -5.13 22.97 -7.08
CA GLY A 129 -6.00 23.72 -7.98
C GLY A 129 -5.67 23.57 -9.47
N GLU A 130 -4.49 23.04 -9.82
CA GLU A 130 -4.11 22.74 -11.21
C GLU A 130 -4.87 21.52 -11.78
N GLY A 131 -5.39 20.64 -10.93
CA GLY A 131 -6.26 19.53 -11.33
C GLY A 131 -5.57 18.44 -12.17
N THR A 132 -4.25 18.27 -12.03
CA THR A 132 -3.42 17.39 -12.88
C THR A 132 -3.93 15.94 -12.98
N PHE A 133 -4.57 15.44 -11.92
CA PHE A 133 -5.06 14.06 -11.82
C PHE A 133 -6.59 13.94 -11.63
N ASP A 134 -7.35 15.02 -11.76
CA ASP A 134 -8.79 15.04 -11.41
C ASP A 134 -9.59 13.97 -12.15
N ASN A 135 -9.33 13.80 -13.46
CA ASN A 135 -10.01 12.78 -14.27
C ASN A 135 -9.68 11.35 -13.82
N GLU A 136 -8.44 11.11 -13.39
CA GLU A 136 -8.02 9.81 -12.89
C GLU A 136 -8.53 9.53 -11.48
N ASP A 137 -8.59 10.55 -10.63
CA ASP A 137 -9.18 10.47 -9.30
C ASP A 137 -10.70 10.21 -9.40
N GLU A 138 -11.42 10.94 -10.26
CA GLU A 138 -12.84 10.66 -10.52
C GLU A 138 -13.06 9.23 -11.02
N ALA A 139 -12.25 8.78 -11.98
CA ALA A 139 -12.31 7.41 -12.47
C ALA A 139 -12.00 6.37 -11.37
N TYR A 140 -11.05 6.66 -10.48
CA TYR A 140 -10.70 5.80 -9.35
C TYR A 140 -11.87 5.64 -8.38
N TYR A 141 -12.51 6.76 -8.01
CA TYR A 141 -13.64 6.76 -7.08
C TYR A 141 -14.94 6.19 -7.67
N ALA A 142 -15.01 6.04 -9.00
CA ALA A 142 -16.15 5.42 -9.67
C ALA A 142 -16.08 3.89 -9.76
N LEU A 143 -14.94 3.26 -9.40
CA LEU A 143 -14.76 1.82 -9.50
C LEU A 143 -15.52 1.05 -8.41
N SER A 144 -15.99 -0.14 -8.78
CA SER A 144 -16.58 -1.12 -7.87
C SER A 144 -16.14 -2.53 -8.29
N PRO A 145 -15.64 -3.39 -7.38
CA PRO A 145 -15.44 -3.16 -5.94
C PRO A 145 -14.40 -2.07 -5.65
N GLU A 146 -14.42 -1.54 -4.43
CA GLU A 146 -13.44 -0.53 -4.03
C GLU A 146 -12.07 -1.20 -3.78
N LEU A 147 -10.99 -0.42 -3.89
CA LEU A 147 -9.64 -0.96 -3.67
C LEU A 147 -9.45 -1.60 -2.28
N PRO A 148 -10.00 -1.04 -1.17
CA PRO A 148 -9.94 -1.69 0.14
C PRO A 148 -10.55 -3.09 0.17
N ASP A 149 -11.67 -3.33 -0.54
CA ASP A 149 -12.31 -4.64 -0.59
C ASP A 149 -11.39 -5.68 -1.28
N LEU A 150 -10.79 -5.29 -2.40
CA LEU A 150 -9.83 -6.13 -3.13
C LEU A 150 -8.57 -6.40 -2.29
N MET A 151 -8.08 -5.39 -1.59
CA MET A 151 -6.95 -5.50 -0.68
C MET A 151 -7.26 -6.50 0.44
N GLU A 152 -8.44 -6.42 1.07
CA GLU A 152 -8.84 -7.34 2.13
C GLU A 152 -8.87 -8.80 1.64
N GLU A 153 -9.45 -9.08 0.48
CA GLU A 153 -9.47 -10.43 -0.11
C GLU A 153 -8.06 -10.96 -0.39
N TYR A 154 -7.21 -10.11 -1.01
CA TYR A 154 -5.83 -10.45 -1.28
C TYR A 154 -5.04 -10.70 0.02
N TYR A 155 -5.25 -9.91 1.06
CA TYR A 155 -4.54 -10.07 2.32
C TYR A 155 -5.00 -11.28 3.11
N ALA A 156 -6.29 -11.60 3.08
CA ALA A 156 -6.81 -12.80 3.74
C ALA A 156 -6.09 -14.08 3.29
N SER A 157 -5.66 -14.12 2.02
CA SER A 157 -4.93 -15.26 1.43
C SER A 157 -3.41 -15.24 1.61
N HIS A 158 -2.81 -14.11 2.05
CA HIS A 158 -1.35 -13.93 2.09
C HIS A 158 -0.79 -13.50 3.46
N VAL A 159 -1.64 -13.04 4.39
CA VAL A 159 -1.21 -12.50 5.70
C VAL A 159 -1.25 -13.56 6.82
N ALA A 160 -1.92 -14.69 6.60
CA ALA A 160 -2.10 -15.73 7.61
C ALA A 160 -0.76 -16.29 8.15
N ASP A 161 0.27 -16.34 7.30
CA ASP A 161 1.61 -16.83 7.68
C ASP A 161 2.38 -15.83 8.56
N TRP A 162 1.98 -14.55 8.54
CA TRP A 162 2.65 -13.48 9.26
C TRP A 162 1.91 -13.11 10.56
N VAL A 163 0.58 -13.20 10.57
CA VAL A 163 -0.25 -12.79 11.70
C VAL A 163 -0.97 -13.99 12.29
N GLY A 164 -0.47 -14.45 13.43
CA GLY A 164 -1.05 -15.56 14.16
C GLY A 164 -2.34 -15.18 14.88
N VAL A 165 -3.18 -16.17 15.16
CA VAL A 165 -4.38 -16.00 15.99
C VAL A 165 -4.21 -16.78 17.28
N ARG A 166 -4.42 -16.12 18.42
CA ARG A 166 -4.51 -16.77 19.72
C ARG A 166 -5.97 -16.86 20.16
N ALA A 167 -6.26 -17.90 20.94
CA ALA A 167 -7.55 -18.06 21.61
C ALA A 167 -7.90 -16.82 22.46
#